data_AF-A0A7X5TE47-F1
#
_entry.id   AF-A0A7X5TE47-F1
#
_cell.length_a   1.000
_cell.length_b   1.000
_cell.length_c   1.000
_cell.angle_alpha   90.00
_cell.angle_beta   90.00
_cell.angle_gamma   90.00
#
_symmetry.space_group_name_H-M   'P 1'
#
loop_
_entity.id
_entity.type
_entity.pdbx_description
1 polymer ?
#
loop_
_entity_poly.entity_id
_entity_poly.type
_entity_poly.pdbx_seq_one_letter_code
_entity_poly.pdbx_strand_id
1 'polypeptide(L)' 'MFGLEGKKKKGEEFVFELEKELKDPKKHKELKDKVEKRIQDIKKILRDGGNKKEFERFGLILHGYTSLLKVMSRVSPK' A
#
# COMPACT_ATOMS: atom_id res chain seq x y z
N MET A 1 -5.63 5.47 -47.81
CA MET A 1 -4.29 5.19 -47.25
C MET A 1 -4.31 5.41 -45.75
N PHE A 2 -3.61 4.54 -45.02
CA PHE A 2 -3.20 4.65 -43.60
C PHE A 2 -4.29 4.64 -42.51
N GLY A 3 -4.27 3.59 -41.68
CA GLY A 3 -4.63 3.71 -40.25
C GLY A 3 -5.54 2.67 -39.61
N LEU A 4 -6.07 1.68 -40.34
CA LEU A 4 -6.82 0.55 -39.75
C LEU A 4 -5.91 -0.58 -39.24
N GLU A 5 -4.70 -0.23 -38.79
CA GLU A 5 -3.81 -1.19 -38.14
C GLU A 5 -4.17 -1.29 -36.65
N GLY A 6 -4.94 -2.33 -36.35
CA GLY A 6 -4.95 -3.05 -35.09
C GLY A 6 -4.95 -2.19 -33.84
N LYS A 7 -6.11 -2.14 -33.16
CA LYS A 7 -6.12 -2.07 -31.69
C LYS A 7 -5.14 -3.15 -31.21
N LYS A 8 -3.88 -2.78 -30.98
CA LYS A 8 -2.93 -3.59 -30.22
C LYS A 8 -3.73 -3.96 -28.99
N LYS A 9 -4.05 -5.24 -28.82
CA LYS A 9 -4.51 -5.75 -27.53
C LYS A 9 -3.46 -5.20 -26.57
N LYS A 10 -3.82 -4.21 -25.76
CA LYS A 10 -2.94 -3.68 -24.73
C LYS A 10 -2.50 -4.96 -24.01
N GLY A 11 -1.24 -5.33 -24.16
CA GLY A 11 -0.72 -6.53 -23.51
C GLY A 11 -1.18 -6.45 -22.07
N GLU A 12 -1.77 -7.53 -21.56
CA GLU A 12 -2.37 -7.54 -20.23
C GLU A 12 -1.38 -6.86 -19.27
N GLU A 13 -1.76 -5.70 -18.75
CA GLU A 13 -0.88 -4.94 -17.87
C GLU A 13 -0.49 -5.87 -16.73
N PHE A 14 0.80 -6.01 -16.47
CA PHE A 14 1.26 -6.86 -15.39
C PHE A 14 0.69 -6.31 -14.08
N VAL A 15 -0.25 -7.06 -13.49
CA VAL A 15 -0.89 -6.70 -12.22
C VAL A 15 -0.29 -7.58 -11.13
N PHE A 16 0.28 -6.95 -10.10
CA PHE A 16 0.77 -7.68 -8.94
C PHE A 16 -0.38 -8.39 -8.22
N GLU A 17 -0.11 -9.52 -7.58
CA GLU A 17 -1.15 -10.27 -6.84
C GLU A 17 -1.85 -9.38 -5.80
N LEU A 18 -1.08 -8.60 -5.04
CA LEU A 18 -1.62 -7.65 -4.07
C LEU A 18 -2.55 -6.61 -4.71
N GLU A 19 -2.24 -6.12 -5.91
CA GLU A 19 -3.12 -5.18 -6.62
C GLU A 19 -4.42 -5.85 -7.09
N LYS A 20 -4.39 -7.16 -7.40
CA LYS A 20 -5.61 -7.92 -7.67
C LYS A 20 -6.46 -8.05 -6.41
N GLU A 21 -5.83 -8.34 -5.27
CA GLU A 21 -6.53 -8.45 -3.98
C GLU A 21 -7.13 -7.13 -3.50
N LEU A 22 -6.40 -6.02 -3.68
CA LEU A 22 -6.84 -4.68 -3.29
C LEU A 22 -8.00 -4.14 -4.14
N LYS A 23 -8.33 -4.78 -5.27
CA LYS A 23 -9.53 -4.44 -6.04
C LYS A 23 -10.81 -4.92 -5.35
N ASP A 24 -10.73 -5.93 -4.47
CA ASP A 24 -11.86 -6.37 -3.65
C ASP A 24 -12.07 -5.36 -2.49
N PRO A 25 -13.24 -4.70 -2.40
CA PRO A 25 -13.52 -3.72 -1.35
C PRO A 25 -13.35 -4.28 0.08
N LYS A 26 -13.67 -5.55 0.31
CA LYS A 26 -13.54 -6.18 1.64
C LYS A 26 -12.09 -6.35 2.03
N LYS A 27 -11.29 -6.95 1.15
CA LYS A 27 -9.85 -7.13 1.38
C LYS A 27 -9.11 -5.80 1.48
N HIS A 28 -9.51 -4.80 0.67
CA HIS A 28 -8.95 -3.45 0.73
C HIS A 28 -9.15 -2.83 2.11
N LYS A 29 -10.39 -2.89 2.62
CA LYS A 29 -10.72 -2.39 3.96
C LYS A 29 -9.99 -3.14 5.05
N GLU A 30 -10.00 -4.48 5.03
CA GLU A 30 -9.29 -5.29 6.03
C GLU A 30 -7.79 -4.99 6.08
N LEU A 31 -7.14 -4.90 4.92
CA LEU A 31 -5.71 -4.60 4.87
C LEU A 31 -5.44 -3.16 5.33
N LYS A 32 -6.30 -2.22 4.97
CA LYS A 32 -6.20 -0.83 5.41
C LYS A 32 -6.30 -0.72 6.93
N ASP A 33 -7.32 -1.34 7.52
CA ASP A 33 -7.53 -1.35 8.98
C ASP A 33 -6.32 -1.98 9.70
N LYS A 34 -5.77 -3.07 9.13
CA LYS A 34 -4.56 -3.72 9.66
C LYS A 34 -3.34 -2.80 9.61
N VAL A 35 -3.12 -2.09 8.49
CA VAL A 35 -2.02 -1.14 8.33
C VAL A 35 -2.18 0.04 9.28
N GLU A 36 -3.38 0.60 9.40
CA GLU A 36 -3.66 1.72 10.31
C GLU A 36 -3.44 1.31 11.78
N LYS A 37 -3.87 0.11 12.17
CA LYS A 37 -3.60 -0.43 13.51
C LYS A 37 -2.09 -0.53 13.78
N ARG A 38 -1.31 -1.05 12.84
CA ARG A 38 0.15 -1.13 12.96
C ARG A 38 0.80 0.26 13.09
N ILE A 39 0.33 1.23 12.30
CA ILE A 39 0.78 2.63 12.42
C ILE A 39 0.52 3.17 13.83
N GLN A 40 -0.66 2.93 14.39
CA GLN A 40 -0.99 3.36 15.75
C GLN A 40 -0.12 2.68 16.80
N ASP A 41 0.13 1.38 16.67
CA ASP A 41 0.99 0.63 17.59
C ASP A 41 2.43 1.16 17.54
N ILE A 42 2.99 1.41 16.35
CA ILE A 42 4.33 1.98 16.20
C ILE A 42 4.39 3.40 16.79
N LYS A 43 3.36 4.22 16.56
CA LYS A 43 3.27 5.57 17.16
C LYS A 43 3.22 5.52 18.68
N LYS A 44 2.57 4.50 19.28
CA LYS A 44 2.59 4.31 20.74
C LYS A 44 4.01 4.00 21.22
N ILE A 45 4.68 3.02 20.62
CA ILE A 45 6.07 2.66 20.96
C ILE A 45 7.01 3.87 20.86
N LEU A 46 6.88 4.68 19.80
CA LEU A 46 7.68 5.89 19.62
C LEU A 46 7.40 6.97 20.68
N ARG A 47 6.16 7.06 21.20
CA ARG A 47 5.78 8.01 22.26
C ARG A 47 6.20 7.54 23.65
N ASP A 48 6.14 6.24 23.91
CA ASP A 48 6.50 5.65 25.21
C ASP A 48 7.99 5.85 25.53
N GLY A 49 8.80 6.14 24.50
CA GLY A 49 10.22 6.42 24.65
C GLY A 49 11.02 5.12 24.79
N GLY A 50 12.15 5.05 24.10
CA GLY A 50 12.98 3.85 24.06
C GLY A 50 14.40 4.16 23.65
N ASN A 51 15.20 3.12 23.42
CA ASN A 51 16.59 3.28 23.01
C ASN A 51 16.70 3.98 21.65
N LYS A 52 17.69 4.86 21.46
CA LYS A 52 17.88 5.66 20.23
C LYS A 52 17.88 4.79 18.95
N LYS A 53 18.53 3.63 18.99
CA LYS A 53 18.57 2.68 17.86
C LYS A 53 17.18 2.13 17.51
N GLU A 54 16.36 1.84 18.51
CA GLU A 54 15.00 1.35 18.29
C GLU A 54 14.10 2.45 17.78
N PHE A 55 14.27 3.67 18.28
CA PHE A 55 13.54 4.85 17.79
C PHE A 55 13.77 5.09 16.30
N GLU A 56 15.03 5.08 15.85
CA GLU A 56 15.37 5.23 14.42
C GLU A 56 14.75 4.10 13.58
N ARG A 57 14.82 2.86 14.06
CA ARG A 57 14.23 1.69 13.38
C ARG A 57 12.70 1.81 13.28
N PHE A 58 12.02 2.16 14.36
CA PHE A 58 10.56 2.33 14.36
C PHE A 58 10.13 3.53 13.51
N GLY A 59 10.94 4.60 13.46
CA GLY A 59 10.73 5.72 12.54
C GLY A 59 10.77 5.29 11.07
N LEU A 60 11.76 4.47 10.69
CA LEU A 60 11.85 3.92 9.33
C LEU A 60 10.64 3.03 9.00
N ILE A 61 10.27 2.13 9.91
CA ILE A 61 9.12 1.23 9.72
C ILE A 61 7.82 2.02 9.61
N LEU A 62 7.63 3.04 10.43
CA LEU A 62 6.48 3.95 10.36
C LEU A 62 6.40 4.58 8.96
N HIS A 63 7.51 5.09 8.44
CA HIS A 63 7.56 5.68 7.11
C HIS A 63 7.15 4.67 6.01
N GLY A 64 7.63 3.43 6.11
CA GLY A 64 7.24 2.34 5.22
C GLY A 64 5.73 2.08 5.21
N TYR A 65 5.11 1.96 6.39
CA TYR A 65 3.66 1.77 6.50
C TYR A 65 2.86 2.97 5.98
N THR A 66 3.31 4.20 6.24
CA THR A 66 2.64 5.39 5.68
C THR A 66 2.72 5.45 4.16
N SER A 67 3.85 5.01 3.59
CA SER A 67 4.03 4.91 2.13
C SER A 67 3.12 3.84 1.54
N LEU A 68 2.98 2.68 2.20
CA LEU A 68 2.04 1.64 1.79
C LEU A 68 0.60 2.15 1.77
N LEU A 69 0.17 2.88 2.80
CA LEU A 69 -1.18 3.48 2.85
C LEU A 69 -1.44 4.42 1.66
N LYS A 70 -0.42 5.20 1.26
CA LYS A 70 -0.47 6.09 0.10
C LYS A 70 -0.53 5.33 -1.24
N VAL A 71 0.09 4.17 -1.34
CA VAL A 71 -0.03 3.31 -2.53
C VAL A 71 -1.43 2.69 -2.58
N MET A 72 -1.92 2.18 -1.46
CA MET A 72 -3.26 1.60 -1.36
C MET A 72 -4.38 2.59 -1.69
N SER A 73 -4.19 3.89 -1.42
CA SER A 73 -5.16 4.92 -1.79
C SER A 73 -5.24 5.21 -3.29
N ARG A 74 -4.22 4.82 -4.06
CA ARG A 74 -4.20 4.93 -5.54
C ARG A 74 -4.84 3.72 -6.21
N VAL A 75 -4.95 2.59 -5.51
CA VAL A 75 -5.65 1.40 -5.98
C VAL A 75 -7.12 1.54 -5.60
N SER A 76 -7.93 2.03 -6.53
CA SER A 76 -9.38 2.15 -6.33
C SER A 76 -10.03 0.76 -6.36
N PRO A 77 -10.73 0.35 -5.29
CA PRO A 77 -11.60 -0.82 -5.36
C PRO A 77 -12.70 -0.58 -6.39
N LYS A 78 -13.02 -1.62 -7.19
CA LYS A 78 -14.07 -1.55 -8.22
C LYS A 78 -15.45 -1.82 -7.63
#